data_AF-A0A1H0SLX2-F1
#
_entry.id   AF-A0A1H0SLX2-F1
#
_cell.length_a   1.000
_cell.length_b   1.000
_cell.length_c   1.000
_cell.angle_alpha   90.00
_cell.angle_beta   90.00
_cell.angle_gamma   90.00
#
_symmetry.space_group_name_H-M   'P 1'
#
loop_
_entity.id
_entity.type
_entity.pdbx_description
1 polymer ?
#
loop_
_entity_poly.entity_id
_entity_poly.type
_entity_poly.pdbx_seq_one_letter_code
_entity_poly.pdbx_strand_id
1 'polypeptide(L)'
;MDDAAPSSATLDDFRAFVKKKVDEHFDRERAGMLLQNLGWAIFKEKPELRAVMGTQKLKYFLKSHMSTDVSVIPSPLRPLDSWAFPAGLDLDPSDEKLFRVTAPKPAEQRLRYHPAVWGAFTKPLEPGHRRLIWLEPEPKFSDQEPIEQPPPAGSLTVDVPAVDPGSESFLEEIHARIAKWMQENEVGYEKLAPRKSEPPSHSKSLLDAILSTLDDGDLRRVTLPLDIVHKLLRASP
;
A
#
# COMPACT_ATOMS: atom_id res chain seq x y z
N MET A 1 11.37 32.65 -5.19
CA MET A 1 10.15 31.83 -5.25
C MET A 1 9.23 32.39 -4.17
N ASP A 2 8.25 33.17 -4.59
CA ASP A 2 7.30 33.81 -3.68
C ASP A 2 6.39 32.74 -3.07
N ASP A 3 6.53 32.52 -1.76
CA ASP A 3 5.52 31.84 -0.95
C ASP A 3 4.37 32.84 -0.76
N ALA A 4 3.50 32.96 -1.77
CA ALA A 4 2.31 33.76 -1.67
C ALA A 4 1.43 33.19 -0.56
N ALA A 5 1.20 33.98 0.50
CA ALA A 5 0.31 33.60 1.58
C ALA A 5 -1.05 33.17 1.00
N PRO A 6 -1.63 32.05 1.46
CA PRO A 6 -2.91 31.58 0.95
C PRO A 6 -3.96 32.68 1.13
N SER A 7 -4.78 32.88 0.09
CA SER A 7 -5.87 33.85 0.18
C SER A 7 -6.82 33.46 1.32
N SER A 8 -7.45 34.44 1.97
CA SER A 8 -8.38 34.17 3.09
C SER A 8 -9.49 33.20 2.70
N ALA A 9 -9.96 33.26 1.44
CA ALA A 9 -10.96 32.34 0.89
C ALA A 9 -10.47 30.88 0.87
N THR A 10 -9.22 30.63 0.48
CA THR A 10 -8.66 29.27 0.42
C THR A 10 -8.41 28.69 1.81
N LEU A 11 -8.13 29.53 2.81
CA LEU A 11 -8.03 29.10 4.20
C LEU A 11 -9.39 28.71 4.79
N ASP A 12 -10.44 29.48 4.48
CA ASP A 12 -11.79 29.17 4.93
C ASP A 12 -12.33 27.89 4.28
N ASP A 13 -12.02 27.65 3.01
CA ASP A 13 -12.32 26.39 2.32
C ASP A 13 -11.60 25.19 2.96
N PHE A 14 -10.32 25.37 3.33
CA PHE A 14 -9.56 24.36 4.07
C PHE A 14 -10.23 24.04 5.40
N ARG A 15 -10.61 25.09 6.16
CA ARG A 15 -11.26 24.94 7.46
C ARG A 15 -12.59 24.21 7.33
N ALA A 16 -13.43 24.62 6.39
CA ALA A 16 -14.72 24.01 6.14
C ALA A 16 -14.59 22.53 5.75
N PHE A 17 -13.64 22.20 4.87
CA PHE A 17 -13.39 20.82 4.45
C PHE A 17 -12.94 19.94 5.62
N VAL A 18 -11.92 20.39 6.37
CA VAL A 18 -11.38 19.61 7.50
C VAL A 18 -12.45 19.40 8.57
N LYS A 19 -13.15 20.47 8.96
CA LYS A 19 -14.23 20.39 9.95
C LYS A 19 -15.30 19.39 9.52
N LYS A 20 -15.81 19.54 8.30
CA LYS A 20 -16.80 18.62 7.73
C LYS A 20 -16.35 17.16 7.79
N LYS A 21 -15.10 16.86 7.39
CA LYS A 21 -14.59 15.48 7.40
C LYS A 21 -14.45 14.90 8.80
N VAL A 22 -13.98 15.71 9.75
CA VAL A 22 -13.84 15.29 11.15
C VAL A 22 -15.21 15.06 11.79
N ASP A 23 -16.16 15.96 11.57
CA ASP A 23 -17.54 15.85 12.07
C ASP A 23 -18.25 14.62 11.48
N GLU A 24 -18.23 14.44 10.15
CA GLU A 24 -18.82 13.28 9.47
C GLU A 24 -18.23 11.95 9.95
N HIS A 25 -16.91 11.91 10.19
CA HIS A 25 -16.24 10.72 10.69
C HIS A 25 -16.67 10.42 12.13
N PHE A 26 -16.69 11.43 12.99
CA PHE A 26 -17.04 11.29 14.39
C PHE A 26 -18.52 10.90 14.57
N ASP A 27 -19.43 11.47 13.78
CA ASP A 27 -20.85 11.11 13.82
C ASP A 27 -21.09 9.66 13.41
N ARG A 28 -20.32 9.15 12.44
CA ARG A 28 -20.45 7.78 11.95
C ARG A 28 -19.81 6.75 12.87
N GLU A 29 -18.58 6.98 13.30
CA GLU A 29 -17.78 5.99 14.02
C GLU A 29 -17.80 6.18 15.54
N ARG A 30 -18.28 7.33 16.02
CA ARG A 30 -18.18 7.78 17.43
C ARG A 30 -16.73 7.71 17.96
N ALA A 31 -15.77 7.94 17.07
CA ALA A 31 -14.34 7.91 17.32
C ALA A 31 -13.64 9.04 16.56
N GLY A 32 -12.45 9.43 17.00
CA GLY A 32 -11.65 10.45 16.33
C GLY A 32 -11.20 10.01 14.95
N MET A 33 -10.79 10.95 14.12
CA MET A 33 -10.19 10.66 12.81
C MET A 33 -8.67 10.70 12.88
N LEU A 34 -7.98 9.62 12.46
CA LEU A 34 -6.51 9.62 12.40
C LEU A 34 -6.00 10.72 11.45
N LEU A 35 -5.02 11.53 11.89
CA LEU A 35 -4.48 12.64 11.09
C LEU A 35 -3.90 12.20 9.74
N GLN A 36 -3.36 10.99 9.66
CA GLN A 36 -2.88 10.42 8.39
C GLN A 36 -4.02 10.23 7.38
N ASN A 37 -5.19 9.76 7.84
CA ASN A 37 -6.37 9.59 7.00
C ASN A 37 -6.92 10.95 6.56
N LEU A 38 -6.90 11.94 7.46
CA LEU A 38 -7.29 13.31 7.14
C LEU A 38 -6.35 13.92 6.08
N GLY A 39 -5.03 13.72 6.23
CA GLY A 39 -4.05 14.13 5.23
C GLY A 39 -4.25 13.47 3.87
N TRP A 40 -4.61 12.17 3.86
CA TRP A 40 -4.93 11.47 2.62
C TRP A 40 -6.22 11.98 1.98
N ALA A 41 -7.26 12.27 2.77
CA ALA A 41 -8.51 12.85 2.27
C ALA A 41 -8.26 14.23 1.63
N ILE A 42 -7.44 15.08 2.25
CA ILE A 42 -7.02 16.36 1.66
C ILE A 42 -6.30 16.10 0.33
N PHE A 43 -5.31 15.20 0.30
CA PHE A 43 -4.54 14.91 -0.90
C PHE A 43 -5.39 14.37 -2.06
N LYS A 44 -6.35 13.48 -1.77
CA LYS A 44 -7.15 12.80 -2.79
C LYS A 44 -8.32 13.65 -3.29
N GLU A 45 -9.06 14.30 -2.39
CA GLU A 45 -10.31 14.98 -2.74
C GLU A 45 -10.12 16.46 -3.04
N LYS A 46 -9.09 17.08 -2.46
CA LYS A 46 -8.84 18.52 -2.51
C LYS A 46 -7.33 18.84 -2.57
N PRO A 47 -6.60 18.35 -3.60
CA PRO A 47 -5.16 18.52 -3.69
C PRO A 47 -4.70 19.99 -3.66
N GLU A 48 -5.53 20.91 -4.15
CA GLU A 48 -5.30 22.36 -4.14
C GLU A 48 -5.18 22.93 -2.72
N LEU A 49 -5.89 22.34 -1.74
CA LEU A 49 -5.88 22.79 -0.35
C LEU A 49 -4.58 22.46 0.36
N ARG A 50 -3.73 21.59 -0.21
CA ARG A 50 -2.39 21.30 0.31
C ARG A 50 -1.50 22.53 0.31
N ALA A 51 -1.64 23.41 -0.69
CA ALA A 51 -0.85 24.63 -0.80
C ALA A 51 -1.06 25.56 0.42
N VAL A 52 -2.25 25.52 1.04
CA VAL A 52 -2.59 26.32 2.22
C VAL A 52 -1.69 25.99 3.42
N MET A 53 -1.27 24.74 3.55
CA MET A 53 -0.38 24.31 4.63
C MET A 53 1.09 24.72 4.39
N GLY A 54 1.45 25.08 3.16
CA GLY A 54 2.83 25.33 2.75
C GLY A 54 3.76 24.18 3.14
N THR A 55 4.80 24.50 3.92
CA THR A 55 5.77 23.52 4.45
C THR A 55 5.37 22.95 5.82
N GLN A 56 4.28 23.42 6.43
CA GLN A 56 3.89 22.99 7.76
C GLN A 56 3.26 21.59 7.76
N LYS A 57 3.55 20.81 8.80
CA LYS A 57 2.87 19.52 9.00
C LYS A 57 1.43 19.76 9.45
N LEU A 58 0.49 18.93 8.96
CA LEU A 58 -0.94 19.02 9.25
C LEU A 58 -1.24 19.17 10.75
N LYS A 59 -0.56 18.38 11.59
CA LYS A 59 -0.69 18.45 13.06
C LYS A 59 -0.47 19.86 13.61
N TYR A 60 0.59 20.53 13.16
CA TYR A 60 0.93 21.87 13.64
C TYR A 60 -0.01 22.91 13.05
N PHE A 61 -0.34 22.77 11.76
CA PHE A 61 -1.27 23.66 11.09
C PHE A 61 -2.64 23.68 11.77
N LEU A 62 -3.22 22.51 12.07
CA LEU A 62 -4.51 22.40 12.75
C LEU A 62 -4.47 23.02 14.16
N LYS A 63 -3.39 22.81 14.91
CA LYS A 63 -3.22 23.42 16.24
C LYS A 63 -3.13 24.94 16.19
N SER A 64 -2.46 25.50 15.18
CA SER A 64 -2.25 26.95 15.06
C SER A 64 -3.44 27.69 14.46
N HIS A 65 -4.17 27.07 13.52
CA HIS A 65 -5.17 27.76 12.71
C HIS A 65 -6.60 27.23 12.87
N MET A 66 -6.79 26.10 13.55
CA MET A 66 -8.09 25.41 13.65
C MET A 66 -8.41 24.89 15.05
N SER A 67 -7.74 25.37 16.10
CA SER A 67 -7.97 24.91 17.48
C SER A 67 -9.40 25.16 17.97
N THR A 68 -10.13 26.10 17.36
CA THR A 68 -11.53 26.40 17.63
C THR A 68 -12.52 25.43 16.97
N ASP A 69 -12.08 24.72 15.92
CA ASP A 69 -12.94 23.84 15.12
C ASP A 69 -12.58 22.37 15.31
N VAL A 70 -11.30 22.07 15.54
CA VAL A 70 -10.78 20.71 15.67
C VAL A 70 -9.78 20.62 16.83
N SER A 71 -9.98 19.62 17.68
CA SER A 71 -9.03 19.24 18.73
C SER A 71 -8.11 18.13 18.23
N VAL A 72 -6.79 18.29 18.41
CA VAL A 72 -5.79 17.29 18.01
C VAL A 72 -5.17 16.65 19.23
N ILE A 73 -5.51 15.38 19.48
CA ILE A 73 -5.13 14.61 20.67
C ILE A 73 -4.27 13.41 20.26
N PRO A 74 -3.12 13.15 20.90
CA PRO A 74 -2.34 11.94 20.66
C PRO A 74 -3.06 10.70 21.23
N SER A 75 -2.88 9.53 20.61
CA SER A 75 -3.45 8.30 21.14
C SER A 75 -2.71 7.84 22.41
N PRO A 76 -3.43 7.42 23.47
CA PRO A 76 -2.80 6.83 24.65
C PRO A 76 -2.14 5.48 24.35
N LEU A 77 -2.67 4.73 23.38
CA LEU A 77 -2.15 3.43 22.95
C LEU A 77 -0.92 3.56 22.04
N ARG A 78 -0.91 4.59 21.18
CA ARG A 78 0.18 4.85 20.23
C ARG A 78 0.48 6.36 20.18
N PRO A 79 1.33 6.90 21.06
CA PRO A 79 1.55 8.35 21.20
C PRO A 79 2.07 9.06 19.93
N LEU A 80 2.65 8.31 18.99
CA LEU A 80 3.06 8.82 17.69
C LEU A 80 1.87 9.13 16.77
N ASP A 81 0.74 8.46 16.96
CA ASP A 81 -0.49 8.72 16.23
C ASP A 81 -1.21 9.91 16.85
N SER A 82 -1.57 10.86 16.00
CA SER A 82 -2.40 12.00 16.38
C SER A 82 -3.76 11.87 15.74
N TRP A 83 -4.80 12.21 16.50
CA TRP A 83 -6.19 12.07 16.11
C TRP A 83 -6.89 13.41 16.18
N ALA A 84 -7.78 13.67 15.23
CA ALA A 84 -8.59 14.87 15.12
C ALA A 84 -10.00 14.58 15.61
N PHE A 85 -10.52 15.47 16.44
CA PHE A 85 -11.86 15.43 17.02
C PHE A 85 -12.56 16.78 16.80
N PRO A 86 -13.90 16.81 16.73
CA PRO A 86 -14.64 18.08 16.78
C PRO A 86 -14.24 18.88 18.03
N ALA A 87 -14.06 20.19 17.90
CA ALA A 87 -13.77 21.04 19.05
C ALA A 87 -14.97 21.15 20.01
N GLY A 88 -14.68 21.42 21.29
CA GLY A 88 -15.70 21.65 22.32
C GLY A 88 -16.32 20.38 22.92
N LEU A 89 -15.85 19.19 22.52
CA LEU A 89 -16.22 17.93 23.16
C LEU A 89 -15.44 17.75 24.46
N ASP A 90 -16.15 17.36 25.53
CA ASP A 90 -15.53 16.90 26.78
C ASP A 90 -15.10 15.43 26.58
N LEU A 91 -13.89 15.27 26.05
CA LEU A 91 -13.32 13.96 25.73
C LEU A 91 -12.30 13.58 26.79
N ASP A 92 -12.45 12.39 27.36
CA ASP A 92 -11.41 11.78 28.18
C ASP A 92 -10.29 11.25 27.27
N PRO A 93 -9.06 11.83 27.31
CA PRO A 93 -7.95 11.37 26.48
C PRO A 93 -7.50 9.94 26.80
N SER A 94 -7.93 9.38 27.93
CA SER A 94 -7.66 7.99 28.33
C SER A 94 -8.69 6.99 27.79
N ASP A 95 -9.83 7.44 27.25
CA ASP A 95 -10.82 6.53 26.66
C ASP A 95 -10.31 6.00 25.31
N GLU A 96 -9.73 4.80 25.34
CA GLU A 96 -9.22 4.09 24.17
C GLU A 96 -10.28 3.90 23.07
N LYS A 97 -11.58 3.92 23.41
CA LYS A 97 -12.66 3.78 22.42
C LYS A 97 -12.71 4.96 21.46
N LEU A 98 -12.25 6.14 21.90
CA LEU A 98 -12.13 7.33 21.06
C LEU A 98 -11.01 7.21 20.02
N PHE A 99 -10.04 6.32 20.24
CA PHE A 99 -8.87 6.09 19.38
C PHE A 99 -8.97 4.76 18.64
N ARG A 100 -10.19 4.32 18.36
CA ARG A 100 -10.41 3.12 17.57
C ARG A 100 -9.87 3.35 16.17
N VAL A 101 -8.76 2.69 15.88
CA VAL A 101 -8.50 2.26 14.52
C VAL A 101 -9.60 1.27 14.23
N THR A 102 -10.71 1.72 13.62
CA THR A 102 -11.55 0.80 12.86
C THR A 102 -10.54 0.14 11.93
N ALA A 103 -10.19 -1.12 12.20
CA ALA A 103 -9.34 -1.90 11.31
C ALA A 103 -9.89 -1.56 9.92
N PRO A 104 -9.05 -1.03 9.01
CA PRO A 104 -9.55 -0.53 7.74
C PRO A 104 -10.53 -1.58 7.26
N LYS A 105 -11.83 -1.22 7.06
CA LYS A 105 -12.81 -2.12 6.43
C LYS A 105 -11.99 -2.82 5.37
N PRO A 106 -11.74 -4.14 5.48
CA PRO A 106 -10.67 -4.78 4.71
C PRO A 106 -10.92 -4.31 3.31
N ALA A 107 -10.06 -3.41 2.81
CA ALA A 107 -10.30 -2.76 1.53
C ALA A 107 -10.13 -3.93 0.60
N GLU A 108 -11.27 -4.55 0.19
CA GLU A 108 -11.39 -5.96 -0.21
C GLU A 108 -10.04 -6.42 -0.68
N GLN A 109 -9.30 -7.11 0.20
CA GLN A 109 -7.84 -7.19 0.16
C GLN A 109 -7.44 -7.47 -1.29
N ARG A 110 -7.11 -6.42 -2.06
CA ARG A 110 -7.22 -6.52 -3.53
C ARG A 110 -6.30 -7.65 -3.93
N LEU A 111 -6.88 -8.75 -4.38
CA LEU A 111 -6.19 -10.01 -4.50
C LEU A 111 -4.99 -9.76 -5.40
N ARG A 112 -3.78 -9.82 -4.84
CA ARG A 112 -2.59 -9.63 -5.65
C ARG A 112 -2.38 -10.92 -6.43
N TYR A 113 -2.14 -10.81 -7.72
CA TYR A 113 -1.84 -11.96 -8.56
C TYR A 113 -0.37 -11.91 -8.99
N HIS A 114 0.19 -13.08 -9.30
CA HIS A 114 1.52 -13.20 -9.89
C HIS A 114 1.59 -12.38 -11.19
N PRO A 115 2.70 -11.68 -11.50
CA PRO A 115 2.80 -10.83 -12.69
C PRO A 115 2.46 -11.56 -14.00
N ALA A 116 2.82 -12.84 -14.10
CA ALA A 116 2.47 -13.65 -15.28
C ALA A 116 0.96 -13.95 -15.36
N VAL A 117 0.32 -14.23 -14.22
CA VAL A 117 -1.14 -14.41 -14.18
C VAL A 117 -1.81 -13.10 -14.58
N TRP A 118 -1.45 -11.98 -13.94
CA TRP A 118 -1.98 -10.67 -14.29
C TRP A 118 -1.79 -10.36 -15.78
N GLY A 119 -0.57 -10.53 -16.28
CA GLY A 119 -0.22 -10.31 -17.69
C GLY A 119 -1.05 -11.16 -18.65
N ALA A 120 -1.44 -12.37 -18.26
CA ALA A 120 -2.26 -13.22 -19.10
C ALA A 120 -3.65 -12.61 -19.36
N PHE A 121 -4.22 -11.90 -18.39
CA PHE A 121 -5.55 -11.29 -18.51
C PHE A 121 -5.52 -9.84 -19.02
N THR A 122 -4.37 -9.17 -18.94
CA THR A 122 -4.27 -7.75 -19.33
C THR A 122 -3.61 -7.51 -20.68
N LYS A 123 -2.74 -8.41 -21.16
CA LYS A 123 -2.07 -8.18 -22.45
C LYS A 123 -3.03 -8.43 -23.62
N PRO A 124 -2.97 -7.63 -24.70
CA PRO A 124 -3.72 -7.95 -25.91
C PRO A 124 -3.33 -9.34 -26.43
N LEU A 125 -4.28 -10.02 -27.07
CA LEU A 125 -4.08 -11.30 -27.74
C LEU A 125 -4.33 -11.09 -29.24
N GLU A 126 -3.39 -11.55 -30.07
CA GLU A 126 -3.53 -11.41 -31.51
C GLU A 126 -4.60 -12.36 -32.07
N PRO A 127 -5.29 -11.97 -33.16
CA PRO A 127 -6.23 -12.86 -33.83
C PRO A 127 -5.56 -14.18 -34.24
N GLY A 128 -6.26 -15.31 -34.07
CA GLY A 128 -5.73 -16.64 -34.42
C GLY A 128 -4.80 -17.26 -33.38
N HIS A 129 -4.45 -16.53 -32.31
CA HIS A 129 -3.71 -17.06 -31.17
C HIS A 129 -4.67 -17.46 -30.05
N ARG A 130 -4.22 -18.38 -29.20
CA ARG A 130 -4.82 -18.61 -27.87
C ARG A 130 -3.82 -18.36 -26.77
N ARG A 131 -4.30 -17.85 -25.65
CA ARG A 131 -3.45 -17.67 -24.48
C ARG A 131 -3.48 -18.90 -23.58
N LEU A 132 -2.29 -19.34 -23.19
CA LEU A 132 -2.07 -20.45 -22.29
C LEU A 132 -1.33 -19.99 -21.04
N ILE A 133 -1.72 -20.52 -19.89
CA ILE A 133 -1.06 -20.30 -18.60
C ILE A 133 -0.62 -21.63 -17.99
N TRP A 134 0.61 -21.68 -17.50
CA TRP A 134 1.13 -22.75 -16.64
C TRP A 134 1.26 -22.17 -15.25
N LEU A 135 0.82 -22.90 -14.23
CA LEU A 135 0.91 -22.46 -12.84
C LEU A 135 2.10 -23.08 -12.10
N GLU A 136 2.64 -24.19 -12.61
CA GLU A 136 3.75 -24.94 -12.02
C GLU A 136 4.87 -25.17 -13.05
N PRO A 137 6.14 -25.24 -12.61
CA PRO A 137 6.62 -25.01 -11.24
C PRO A 137 6.60 -23.53 -10.81
N GLU A 138 6.34 -22.61 -11.74
CA GLU A 138 6.16 -21.18 -11.50
C GLU A 138 5.14 -20.63 -12.51
N PRO A 139 4.27 -19.67 -12.12
CA PRO A 139 3.29 -19.14 -13.05
C PRO A 139 3.93 -18.41 -14.23
N LYS A 140 3.61 -18.86 -15.45
CA LYS A 140 4.03 -18.26 -16.73
C LYS A 140 2.90 -18.34 -17.74
N PHE A 141 2.88 -17.44 -18.72
CA PHE A 141 1.93 -17.51 -19.83
C PHE A 141 2.64 -17.37 -21.17
N SER A 142 2.03 -17.92 -22.22
CA SER A 142 2.45 -17.75 -23.60
C SER A 142 1.24 -17.77 -24.52
N ASP A 143 1.42 -17.20 -25.71
CA ASP A 143 0.43 -17.26 -26.77
C ASP A 143 0.85 -18.37 -27.73
N GLN A 144 -0.09 -19.22 -28.12
CA GLN A 144 0.14 -20.32 -29.05
C GLN A 144 -0.58 -20.07 -30.38
N GLU A 145 0.15 -20.32 -31.46
CA GLU A 145 -0.33 -20.34 -32.83
C GLU A 145 0.11 -21.66 -33.53
N PRO A 146 -0.75 -22.25 -34.39
CA PRO A 146 -2.15 -21.93 -34.60
C PRO A 146 -3.03 -22.42 -33.44
N ILE A 147 -4.17 -21.76 -33.23
CA ILE A 147 -5.17 -22.10 -32.19
C ILE A 147 -5.63 -23.57 -32.22
N GLU A 148 -5.57 -24.18 -33.41
CA GLU A 148 -6.01 -25.55 -33.70
C GLU A 148 -5.07 -26.63 -33.13
N GLN A 149 -3.82 -26.28 -32.79
CA GLN A 149 -2.93 -27.23 -32.15
C GLN A 149 -3.49 -27.61 -30.76
N PRO A 150 -3.30 -28.84 -30.27
CA PRO A 150 -3.70 -29.20 -28.91
C PRO A 150 -2.88 -28.42 -27.86
N PRO A 151 -3.46 -28.04 -26.70
CA PRO A 151 -2.74 -27.35 -25.64
C PRO A 151 -1.66 -28.28 -25.06
N PRO A 152 -0.44 -27.78 -24.81
CA PRO A 152 0.60 -28.54 -24.13
C PRO A 152 0.11 -29.05 -22.77
N ALA A 153 0.59 -30.22 -22.36
CA ALA A 153 0.22 -30.79 -21.07
C ALA A 153 0.52 -29.81 -19.91
N GLY A 154 -0.41 -29.71 -18.97
CA GLY A 154 -0.29 -28.84 -17.80
C GLY A 154 -0.51 -27.35 -18.06
N SER A 155 -0.93 -26.96 -19.27
CA SER A 155 -1.40 -25.60 -19.55
C SER A 155 -2.91 -25.49 -19.38
N LEU A 156 -3.37 -24.29 -19.04
CA LEU A 156 -4.78 -23.91 -18.98
C LEU A 156 -5.01 -22.78 -19.99
N THR A 157 -6.15 -22.81 -20.68
CA THR A 157 -6.50 -21.77 -21.64
C THR A 157 -7.09 -20.57 -20.91
N VAL A 158 -6.72 -19.37 -21.35
CA VAL A 158 -7.30 -18.10 -20.87
C VAL A 158 -8.02 -17.45 -22.04
N ASP A 159 -9.34 -17.31 -21.93
CA ASP A 159 -10.11 -16.49 -22.87
C ASP A 159 -9.95 -15.02 -22.49
N VAL A 160 -9.27 -14.26 -23.33
CA VAL A 160 -9.00 -12.83 -23.11
C VAL A 160 -9.79 -12.00 -24.11
N PRO A 161 -11.04 -11.58 -23.78
CA PRO A 161 -11.62 -10.44 -24.48
C PRO A 161 -10.78 -9.20 -24.21
N ALA A 162 -10.60 -8.33 -25.20
CA ALA A 162 -9.93 -7.04 -24.98
C ALA A 162 -10.65 -6.26 -23.85
N VAL A 163 -9.90 -5.79 -22.86
CA VAL A 163 -10.36 -4.79 -21.88
C VAL A 163 -9.65 -3.50 -22.21
N ASP A 164 -10.37 -2.39 -22.25
CA ASP A 164 -9.77 -1.07 -22.43
C ASP A 164 -8.98 -0.69 -21.16
N PRO A 165 -7.65 -0.54 -21.23
CA PRO A 165 -6.82 -0.13 -20.09
C PRO A 165 -7.19 1.26 -19.54
N GLY A 166 -7.93 2.07 -20.30
CA GLY A 166 -8.33 3.43 -19.92
C GLY A 166 -9.64 3.52 -19.13
N SER A 167 -10.38 2.42 -18.94
CA SER A 167 -11.66 2.47 -18.22
C SER A 167 -11.48 2.59 -16.70
N GLU A 168 -12.35 3.35 -16.03
CA GLU A 168 -12.35 3.44 -14.56
C GLU A 168 -12.62 2.07 -13.89
N SER A 169 -13.29 1.16 -14.60
CA SER A 169 -13.64 -0.20 -14.18
C SER A 169 -12.59 -1.27 -14.51
N PHE A 170 -11.50 -0.93 -15.21
CA PHE A 170 -10.51 -1.89 -15.73
C PHE A 170 -10.05 -2.89 -14.67
N LEU A 171 -9.69 -2.41 -13.48
CA LEU A 171 -9.21 -3.28 -12.40
C LEU A 171 -10.29 -4.25 -11.92
N GLU A 172 -11.50 -3.76 -11.68
CA GLU A 172 -12.62 -4.59 -11.18
C GLU A 172 -13.00 -5.66 -12.20
N GLU A 173 -13.02 -5.32 -13.49
CA GLU A 173 -13.28 -6.26 -14.57
C GLU A 173 -12.21 -7.36 -14.65
N ILE A 174 -10.93 -7.01 -14.53
CA ILE A 174 -9.84 -7.99 -14.54
C ILE A 174 -9.93 -8.92 -13.32
N HIS A 175 -10.20 -8.39 -12.12
CA HIS A 175 -10.40 -9.22 -10.92
C HIS A 175 -11.57 -10.20 -11.08
N ALA A 176 -12.71 -9.74 -11.60
CA ALA A 176 -13.88 -10.59 -11.84
C ALA A 176 -13.60 -11.70 -12.86
N ARG A 177 -12.84 -11.39 -13.92
CA ARG A 177 -12.44 -12.38 -14.94
C ARG A 177 -11.51 -13.43 -14.37
N ILE A 178 -10.50 -13.03 -13.60
CA ILE A 178 -9.58 -13.97 -12.95
C ILE A 178 -10.37 -14.87 -11.98
N ALA A 179 -11.28 -14.30 -11.17
CA ALA A 179 -12.10 -15.08 -10.25
C ALA A 179 -13.01 -16.10 -10.98
N LYS A 180 -13.64 -15.69 -12.08
CA LYS A 180 -14.45 -16.59 -12.92
C LYS A 180 -13.59 -17.71 -13.52
N TRP A 181 -12.44 -17.37 -14.09
CA TRP A 181 -11.51 -18.35 -14.67
C TRP A 181 -10.99 -19.34 -13.62
N MET A 182 -10.69 -18.87 -12.40
CA MET A 182 -10.32 -19.73 -11.28
C MET A 182 -11.41 -20.75 -10.94
N GLN A 183 -12.68 -20.31 -10.94
CA GLN A 183 -13.82 -21.18 -10.66
C GLN A 183 -14.00 -22.23 -11.75
N GLU A 184 -13.89 -21.84 -13.03
CA GLU A 184 -14.03 -22.75 -14.18
C GLU A 184 -12.91 -23.80 -14.26
N ASN A 185 -11.71 -23.47 -13.78
CA ASN A 185 -10.54 -24.34 -13.82
C ASN A 185 -10.20 -24.98 -12.47
N GLU A 186 -11.06 -24.82 -11.45
CA GLU A 186 -10.88 -25.34 -10.09
C GLU A 186 -9.52 -24.96 -9.46
N VAL A 187 -9.05 -23.74 -9.72
CA VAL A 187 -7.75 -23.25 -9.25
C VAL A 187 -7.92 -22.38 -8.01
N GLY A 188 -7.27 -22.78 -6.91
CA GLY A 188 -7.22 -21.98 -5.68
C GLY A 188 -6.31 -20.75 -5.78
N TYR A 189 -6.66 -19.66 -5.08
CA TYR A 189 -5.91 -18.39 -5.09
C TYR A 189 -4.43 -18.55 -4.75
N GLU A 190 -4.09 -19.50 -3.87
CA GLU A 190 -2.71 -19.80 -3.46
C GLU A 190 -1.76 -20.07 -4.64
N LYS A 191 -2.26 -20.62 -5.75
CA LYS A 191 -1.48 -20.90 -6.96
C LYS A 191 -1.28 -19.67 -7.85
N LEU A 192 -2.14 -18.66 -7.69
CA LEU A 192 -2.10 -17.42 -8.46
C LEU A 192 -1.44 -16.28 -7.69
N ALA A 193 -1.36 -16.38 -6.36
CA ALA A 193 -0.75 -15.37 -5.53
C ALA A 193 0.72 -15.19 -5.93
N PRO A 194 1.28 -13.96 -5.85
CA PRO A 194 2.71 -13.79 -5.87
C PRO A 194 3.27 -14.71 -4.79
N ARG A 195 4.14 -15.65 -5.17
CA ARG A 195 4.93 -16.34 -4.16
C ARG A 195 5.58 -15.23 -3.35
N LYS A 196 5.33 -15.20 -2.05
CA LYS A 196 6.11 -14.34 -1.16
C LYS A 196 7.54 -14.76 -1.45
N SER A 197 8.29 -13.90 -2.14
CA SER A 197 9.72 -13.91 -1.91
C SER A 197 9.79 -13.77 -0.40
N GLU A 198 10.24 -14.83 0.27
CA GLU A 198 10.73 -14.62 1.62
C GLU A 198 11.61 -13.39 1.50
N PRO A 199 11.34 -12.31 2.27
CA PRO A 199 12.24 -11.17 2.27
C PRO A 199 13.62 -11.78 2.41
N PRO A 200 14.57 -11.51 1.49
CA PRO A 200 15.84 -12.23 1.44
C PRO A 200 16.34 -12.26 2.86
N SER A 201 16.28 -13.44 3.49
CA SER A 201 16.64 -13.64 4.89
C SER A 201 18.02 -13.04 4.98
N HIS A 202 18.13 -11.86 5.63
CA HIS A 202 19.29 -10.98 5.62
C HIS A 202 20.34 -11.41 4.60
N SER A 203 20.36 -10.82 3.39
CA SER A 203 21.49 -10.99 2.47
C SER A 203 22.75 -10.93 3.32
N LYS A 204 23.35 -12.10 3.57
CA LYS A 204 24.40 -12.24 4.59
C LYS A 204 25.44 -11.23 4.18
N SER A 205 25.60 -10.17 4.98
CA SER A 205 26.59 -9.16 4.64
C SER A 205 27.92 -9.89 4.48
N LEU A 206 28.85 -9.36 3.70
CA LEU A 206 30.17 -10.01 3.60
C LEU A 206 30.79 -10.21 5.00
N LEU A 207 30.44 -9.32 5.94
CA LEU A 207 30.75 -9.48 7.35
C LEU A 207 30.11 -10.73 7.97
N ASP A 208 28.82 -10.98 7.79
CA ASP A 208 28.15 -12.20 8.31
C ASP A 208 28.77 -13.47 7.72
N ALA A 209 29.14 -13.44 6.44
CA ALA A 209 29.85 -14.55 5.81
C ALA A 209 31.22 -14.79 6.47
N ILE A 210 32.01 -13.74 6.69
CA ILE A 210 33.32 -13.83 7.34
C ILE A 210 33.17 -14.30 8.79
N LEU A 211 32.27 -13.70 9.57
CA LEU A 211 32.06 -14.06 10.98
C LEU A 211 31.58 -15.52 11.12
N SER A 212 30.78 -16.02 10.18
CA SER A 212 30.33 -17.42 10.19
C SER A 212 31.42 -18.46 9.90
N THR A 213 32.58 -18.02 9.39
CA THR A 213 33.73 -18.89 9.07
C THR A 213 34.83 -18.89 10.13
N LEU A 214 34.77 -17.97 11.09
CA LEU A 214 35.76 -17.84 12.16
C LEU A 214 35.28 -18.61 13.40
N ASP A 215 36.22 -19.26 14.09
CA ASP A 215 35.93 -19.90 15.38
C ASP A 215 36.04 -18.91 16.55
N ASP A 216 35.63 -19.33 17.75
CA ASP A 216 35.65 -18.49 18.95
C ASP A 216 37.07 -18.03 19.34
N GLY A 217 38.11 -18.76 18.94
CA GLY A 217 39.50 -18.39 19.18
C GLY A 217 39.95 -17.25 18.26
N ASP A 218 39.56 -17.32 16.99
CA ASP A 218 39.82 -16.32 15.97
C ASP A 218 39.01 -15.04 16.21
N LEU A 219 37.73 -15.16 16.56
CA LEU A 219 36.86 -14.02 16.89
C LEU A 219 37.41 -13.17 18.04
N ARG A 220 38.14 -13.77 18.99
CA ARG A 220 38.76 -13.07 20.12
C ARG A 220 40.05 -12.33 19.75
N ARG A 221 40.69 -12.70 18.63
CA ARG A 221 41.99 -12.15 18.19
C ARG A 221 41.83 -11.14 17.07
N VAL A 222 40.79 -11.27 16.26
CA VAL A 222 40.53 -10.37 15.14
C VAL A 222 40.00 -9.04 15.67
N THR A 223 40.76 -7.98 15.43
CA THR A 223 40.35 -6.61 15.75
C THR A 223 40.09 -5.88 14.43
N LEU A 224 38.82 -5.58 14.13
CA LEU A 224 38.44 -4.82 12.94
C LEU A 224 38.15 -3.36 13.31
N PRO A 225 38.79 -2.39 12.65
CA PRO A 225 38.42 -0.99 12.77
C PRO A 225 36.94 -0.76 12.40
N LEU A 226 36.25 0.11 13.13
CA LEU A 226 34.81 0.34 12.99
C LEU A 226 34.41 0.81 11.59
N ASP A 227 35.27 1.57 10.92
CA ASP A 227 35.04 2.03 9.54
C ASP A 227 35.05 0.87 8.53
N ILE A 228 35.86 -0.17 8.78
CA ILE A 228 35.88 -1.40 7.98
C ILE A 228 34.62 -2.24 8.23
N VAL A 229 34.18 -2.34 9.49
CA VAL A 229 32.90 -3.00 9.84
C VAL A 229 31.73 -2.36 9.10
N HIS A 230 31.67 -1.02 9.08
CA HIS A 230 30.63 -0.29 8.35
C HIS A 230 30.68 -0.50 6.84
N LYS A 231 31.88 -0.62 6.25
CA LYS A 231 32.03 -0.94 4.81
C LYS A 231 31.55 -2.35 4.51
N LEU A 232 31.91 -3.33 5.33
CA LEU A 232 31.54 -4.75 5.13
C LEU A 232 30.05 -5.02 5.37
N LEU A 233 29.41 -4.30 6.30
CA LEU A 233 27.95 -4.36 6.51
C LEU A 233 27.15 -3.84 5.31
N ARG A 234 27.71 -2.91 4.54
CA ARG A 234 27.07 -2.29 3.37
C ARG A 234 27.43 -3.00 2.06
N ALA A 235 28.49 -3.80 2.07
CA ALA A 235 28.86 -4.63 0.93
C ALA A 235 28.03 -5.92 0.97
N SER A 236 26.94 -5.94 0.20
CA SER A 236 26.29 -7.20 -0.18
C SER A 236 27.10 -7.87 -1.29
N PRO A 237 27.32 -9.20 -1.22
CA PRO A 237 27.89 -9.95 -2.35
C PRO A 237 26.97 -9.94 -3.57
#